data_AF-A0A354XLY1-F1
#
_entry.id   AF-A0A354XLY1-F1
#
_cell.length_a   1.000
_cell.length_b   1.000
_cell.length_c   1.000
_cell.angle_alpha   90.00
_cell.angle_beta   90.00
_cell.angle_gamma   90.00
#
_symmetry.space_group_name_H-M   'P 1'
#
loop_
_entity.id
_entity.type
_entity.pdbx_description
1 polymer ?
#
loop_
_entity_poly.entity_id
_entity_poly.type
_entity_poly.pdbx_seq_one_letter_code
_entity_poly.pdbx_strand_id
1 'polypeptide(L)' 'MSKRWYVVHAYSGFEKHVMRSLIERVKMYGMEDRFGEILVPTEEVV' A
#
# COMPACT_ATOMS: atom_id res chain seq x y z
N MET A 1 12.20 -11.96 12.09
CA MET A 1 12.64 -10.62 11.63
C MET A 1 11.46 -9.67 11.77
N SER A 2 11.67 -8.47 12.30
CA SER A 2 10.62 -7.45 12.41
C SER A 2 10.31 -6.82 11.05
N LYS A 3 9.02 -6.61 10.76
CA LYS A 3 8.58 -5.79 9.63
C LYS A 3 9.02 -4.34 9.89
N ARG A 4 9.43 -3.64 8.83
CA ARG A 4 9.82 -2.22 8.90
C ARG A 4 8.78 -1.38 8.18
N TRP A 5 8.55 -0.18 8.67
CA TRP A 5 7.72 0.81 8.00
C TRP A 5 8.51 1.44 6.84
N TYR A 6 7.84 1.57 5.69
CA TYR A 6 8.36 2.22 4.50
C TYR A 6 7.36 3.27 4.04
N VAL A 7 7.88 4.40 3.57
CA VAL A 7 7.08 5.47 2.97
C VAL A 7 7.18 5.35 1.46
N VAL A 8 6.05 5.41 0.77
CA VAL A 8 5.97 5.41 -0.69
C VAL A 8 5.44 6.77 -1.13
N HIS A 9 6.17 7.43 -2.02
CA HIS A 9 5.67 8.64 -2.65
C HIS A 9 4.65 8.27 -3.73
N ALA A 10 3.44 8.81 -3.60
CA ALA A 10 2.38 8.72 -4.59
C ALA A 10 1.94 10.12 -5.01
N TYR A 11 1.36 10.24 -6.20
CA TYR A 11 0.75 11.49 -6.65
C TYR A 11 -0.57 11.73 -5.90
N SER A 12 -0.81 12.99 -5.53
CA SER A 12 -2.04 13.43 -4.85
C SER A 12 -3.28 13.05 -5.66
N GLY A 13 -4.28 12.48 -4.99
CA GLY A 13 -5.52 11.97 -5.62
C GLY A 13 -5.41 10.55 -6.19
N PHE A 14 -4.20 9.98 -6.31
CA PHE A 14 -3.99 8.61 -6.79
C PHE A 14 -3.64 7.62 -5.69
N GLU A 15 -3.54 8.05 -4.43
CA GLU A 15 -3.10 7.19 -3.30
C GLU A 15 -3.98 5.94 -3.14
N LYS A 16 -5.31 6.07 -3.23
CA LYS A 16 -6.24 4.92 -3.19
C LYS A 16 -6.02 3.97 -4.38
N HIS A 17 -5.66 4.49 -5.55
CA HIS A 17 -5.36 3.66 -6.71
C HIS A 17 -4.02 2.92 -6.53
N VAL A 18 -2.98 3.63 -6.07
CA VAL A 18 -1.66 3.05 -5.78
C VAL A 18 -1.78 1.95 -4.73
N MET A 19 -2.54 2.16 -3.66
CA MET A 19 -2.81 1.15 -2.65
C MET A 19 -3.41 -0.12 -3.25
N ARG A 20 -4.47 0.00 -4.05
CA ARG A 20 -5.11 -1.14 -4.72
C ARG A 20 -4.14 -1.88 -5.63
N SER A 21 -3.42 -1.16 -6.50
CA SER A 21 -2.42 -1.76 -7.38
C SER A 21 -1.28 -2.43 -6.62
N LEU A 22 -0.90 -1.87 -5.46
CA LEU A 22 0.12 -2.48 -4.59
C LEU A 22 -0.40 -3.81 -4.04
N ILE A 23 -1.61 -3.85 -3.47
CA ILE A 23 -2.21 -5.06 -2.92
C ILE A 23 -2.36 -6.14 -3.99
N GLU A 24 -2.88 -5.78 -5.17
CA GLU A 24 -3.01 -6.71 -6.30
C GLU A 24 -1.67 -7.29 -6.72
N ARG A 25 -0.64 -6.44 -6.88
CA ARG A 25 0.71 -6.92 -7.21
C ARG A 25 1.27 -7.83 -6.12
N VAL A 26 1.14 -7.45 -4.84
CA VAL A 26 1.61 -8.27 -3.72
C VAL A 26 0.97 -9.66 -3.76
N LYS A 27 -0.33 -9.73 -4.04
CA LYS A 27 -1.05 -11.00 -4.20
C LYS A 27 -0.61 -11.79 -5.44
N MET A 28 -0.46 -11.12 -6.59
CA MET A 28 0.02 -11.76 -7.83
C MET A 28 1.42 -12.35 -7.70
N TYR A 29 2.31 -11.67 -6.97
CA TYR A 29 3.69 -12.12 -6.73
C TYR A 29 3.82 -13.03 -5.50
N GLY A 30 2.73 -13.35 -4.80
CA GLY A 30 2.77 -14.16 -3.58
C GLY A 30 3.64 -13.55 -2.48
N MET A 31 3.73 -12.22 -2.41
CA MET A 31 4.55 -11.49 -1.45
C MET A 31 3.80 -11.08 -0.17
N GLU A 32 2.59 -11.61 0.04
CA GLU A 32 1.72 -11.26 1.18
C GLU A 32 2.42 -11.43 2.53
N ASP A 33 3.32 -12.41 2.67
CA ASP A 33 4.09 -12.64 3.90
C ASP A 33 5.05 -11.49 4.24
N ARG A 34 5.52 -10.75 3.23
CA ARG A 34 6.46 -9.63 3.39
C ARG A 34 5.76 -8.32 3.71
N PHE A 35 4.51 -8.16 3.26
CA PHE A 35 3.72 -6.97 3.53
C PHE A 35 2.94 -7.16 4.83
N GLY A 36 2.87 -6.10 5.64
CA GLY A 36 2.13 -6.12 6.91
C GLY A 36 0.85 -5.33 6.75
N GLU A 37 0.91 -4.10 7.22
CA GLU A 37 -0.18 -3.14 7.13
C GLU A 37 0.17 -2.07 6.08
N ILE A 38 -0.80 -1.73 5.23
CA ILE A 38 -0.68 -0.65 4.25
C ILE A 38 -1.62 0.46 4.70
N LEU A 39 -1.05 1.56 5.16
CA LEU A 39 -1.78 2.72 5.66
C LEU A 39 -1.70 3.85 4.64
N VAL A 40 -2.85 4.38 4.25
CA VAL A 40 -2.96 5.51 3.31
C VAL A 40 -3.48 6.72 4.09
N PRO A 41 -2.68 7.77 4.28
CA PRO A 41 -3.06 8.97 5.03
C PRO A 41 -3.90 9.93 4.16
N THR A 42 -5.00 9.45 3.57
CA THR A 42 -5.95 10.29 2.82
C THR A 42 -7.19 10.55 3.65
N GLU A 43 -7.65 11.81 3.69
CA GLU A 43 -9.05 12.09 4.05
C GLU A 43 -9.95 11.32 3.10
N GLU A 44 -10.83 10.46 3.65
CA GLU A 44 -11.91 9.90 2.85
C GLU A 44 -12.85 11.04 2.48
N VAL A 45 -12.74 11.53 1.24
CA VAL A 45 -13.81 12.33 0.65
C VAL A 45 -15.01 11.38 0.49
N VAL A 46 -15.97 11.50 1.41
CA VAL A 46 -17.28 10.81 1.42
C VAL A 46 -18.16 11.38 0.32
#